data_AF-A0A093PXN4-F1
#
_entry.id   AF-A0A093PXN4-F1
#
_cell.length_a   1.000
_cell.length_b   1.000
_cell.length_c   1.000
_cell.angle_alpha   90.00
_cell.angle_beta   90.00
_cell.angle_gamma   90.00
#
_symmetry.space_group_name_H-M   'P 1'
#
loop_
_entity.id
_entity.type
_entity.pdbx_description
1 polymer ?
#
loop_
_entity_poly.entity_id
_entity_poly.type
_entity_poly.pdbx_seq_one_letter_code
_entity_poly.pdbx_strand_id
1 'polypeptide(L)'
;VMKLNPQQAPLYGDSVITVQLTEEDKVEDDVVFYLVFTGSTVQHCTSTRKINPGSLETISPGHDCCETVKVALCASREGHPVLIVAEESFQFVQDEAYDAAQFLATCAGNQQALNFTRFLDRSRPPAADVDFLDEKVALAFRHLKLPAEWNVLGADQSLTENIPRETLMHFAVRLGLLRLTWFLLQQPGGRGALSIHNNEGATPVSLALERGYQKLHQLLTEEEAREPDSWSTLSHTVHSGDYSVKHHRGLDVYLLTAEA
;
A
#
# COMPACT_ATOMS: atom_id res chain seq x y z
N VAL A 1 6.00 20.33 23.27
CA VAL A 1 5.51 18.94 23.01
C VAL A 1 4.82 18.95 21.66
N MET A 2 5.39 18.25 20.67
CA MET A 2 4.76 18.13 19.35
C MET A 2 3.54 17.21 19.41
N LYS A 3 2.62 17.34 18.45
CA LYS A 3 1.49 16.41 18.31
C LYS A 3 1.44 15.83 16.89
N LEU A 4 1.46 14.50 16.81
CA LEU A 4 1.29 13.76 15.55
C LEU A 4 -0.20 13.44 15.37
N ASN A 5 -0.74 13.68 14.17
CA ASN A 5 -2.09 13.26 13.81
C ASN A 5 -2.08 12.61 12.42
N PRO A 6 -2.50 11.35 12.27
CA PRO A 6 -2.86 10.41 13.35
C PRO A 6 -1.65 10.05 14.25
N GLN A 7 -1.89 9.43 15.41
CA GLN A 7 -0.84 8.87 16.29
C GLN A 7 -0.50 7.40 15.98
N GLN A 8 -1.11 6.86 14.92
CA GLN A 8 -0.86 5.51 14.44
C GLN A 8 -0.94 5.45 12.92
N ALA A 9 -0.26 4.47 12.31
CA ALA A 9 -0.37 4.15 10.90
C ALA A 9 -0.32 2.62 10.67
N PRO A 10 -0.90 2.15 9.56
CA PRO A 10 -0.81 0.76 9.19
C PRO A 10 0.63 0.35 8.80
N LEU A 11 0.96 -0.93 8.89
CA LEU A 11 2.27 -1.47 8.53
C LEU A 11 2.71 -1.14 7.09
N TYR A 12 1.77 -1.06 6.15
CA TYR A 12 2.09 -0.70 4.76
C TYR A 12 2.40 0.79 4.55
N GLY A 13 2.24 1.62 5.59
CA GLY A 13 2.54 3.04 5.57
C GLY A 13 1.56 3.85 4.71
N ASP A 14 2.09 4.86 4.01
CA ASP A 14 1.33 5.67 3.04
C ASP A 14 0.15 6.47 3.66
N SER A 15 0.22 6.76 4.96
CA SER A 15 -0.75 7.59 5.67
C SER A 15 -0.17 8.98 5.91
N VAL A 16 -0.94 10.01 5.61
CA VAL A 16 -0.53 11.40 5.84
C VAL A 16 -0.46 11.65 7.35
N ILE A 17 0.71 12.07 7.83
CA ILE A 17 0.94 12.49 9.20
C ILE A 17 1.06 14.01 9.21
N THR A 18 0.20 14.67 9.98
CA THR A 18 0.32 16.09 10.32
C THR A 18 1.06 16.23 11.64
N VAL A 19 2.11 17.05 11.66
CA VAL A 19 2.85 17.43 12.87
C VAL A 19 2.40 18.82 13.26
N GLN A 20 1.83 18.98 14.45
CA GLN A 20 1.57 20.29 15.04
C GLN A 20 2.73 20.70 15.93
N LEU A 21 3.30 21.86 15.61
CA LEU A 21 4.43 22.46 16.30
C LEU A 21 3.95 23.36 17.43
N THR A 22 4.76 23.50 18.48
CA THR A 22 4.45 24.47 19.54
C THR A 22 4.85 25.89 19.14
N GLU A 23 4.41 26.90 19.89
CA GLU A 23 4.77 28.31 19.65
C GLU A 23 6.29 28.54 19.61
N GLU A 24 7.07 27.76 20.37
CA GLU A 24 8.54 27.84 20.44
C GLU A 24 9.22 27.17 19.22
N ASP A 25 8.52 26.27 18.54
CA ASP A 25 9.03 25.47 17.42
C ASP A 25 8.57 26.01 16.05
N LYS A 26 8.01 27.23 16.00
CA LYS A 26 7.47 27.82 14.76
C LYS A 26 8.54 27.88 13.68
N VAL A 27 8.16 27.46 12.47
CA VAL A 27 9.10 27.24 11.37
C VAL A 27 9.60 28.56 10.79
N GLU A 28 10.88 28.87 11.01
CA GLU A 28 11.65 29.82 10.19
C GLU A 28 11.86 29.23 8.77
N ASP A 29 11.96 30.09 7.75
CA ASP A 29 11.98 29.63 6.34
C ASP A 29 13.29 28.93 5.93
N ASP A 30 14.36 29.03 6.72
CA ASP A 30 15.65 28.40 6.47
C ASP A 30 15.87 27.10 7.27
N VAL A 31 14.85 26.63 8.00
CA VAL A 31 14.89 25.39 8.77
C VAL A 31 14.13 24.28 8.05
N VAL A 32 14.80 23.15 7.85
CA VAL A 32 14.21 21.93 7.31
C VAL A 32 13.96 20.94 8.45
N PHE A 33 12.75 20.39 8.50
CA PHE A 33 12.37 19.44 9.53
C PHE A 33 12.28 18.01 9.00
N TYR A 34 12.67 17.05 9.84
CA TYR A 34 12.60 15.62 9.58
C TYR A 34 11.95 14.90 10.76
N LEU A 35 11.24 13.81 10.49
CA LEU A 35 10.81 12.86 11.53
C LEU A 35 11.68 11.62 11.49
N VAL A 36 12.24 11.25 12.64
CA VAL A 36 13.01 10.01 12.81
C VAL A 36 12.20 9.04 13.66
N PHE A 37 11.70 7.96 13.04
CA PHE A 37 10.98 6.87 13.70
C PHE A 37 11.99 5.79 14.08
N THR A 38 12.10 5.47 15.36
CA THR A 38 13.02 4.43 15.87
C THR A 38 12.21 3.30 16.47
N GLY A 39 12.10 2.20 15.71
CA GLY A 39 11.50 0.94 16.15
C GLY A 39 12.53 -0.03 16.69
N SER A 40 12.11 -1.27 16.90
CA SER A 40 12.92 -2.34 17.49
C SER A 40 13.97 -2.90 16.53
N THR A 41 13.64 -2.99 15.24
CA THR A 41 14.44 -3.62 14.17
C THR A 41 14.78 -2.66 13.04
N VAL A 42 13.99 -1.60 12.86
CA VAL A 42 14.15 -0.66 11.75
C VAL A 42 14.07 0.79 12.23
N GLN A 43 14.79 1.66 11.54
CA GLN A 43 14.72 3.10 11.72
C GLN A 43 14.30 3.78 10.42
N HIS A 44 13.42 4.77 10.50
CA HIS A 44 13.00 5.56 9.36
C HIS A 44 13.32 7.04 9.58
N CYS A 45 13.71 7.74 8.52
CA CYS A 45 13.84 9.19 8.48
C CYS A 45 12.98 9.73 7.34
N THR A 46 12.02 10.60 7.65
CA THR A 46 11.11 11.17 6.66
C THR A 46 11.29 12.68 6.59
N SER A 47 11.40 13.23 5.37
CA SER A 47 11.35 14.67 5.17
C SER A 47 9.94 15.19 5.38
N THR A 48 9.82 16.46 5.74
CA THR A 48 8.52 17.10 5.95
C THR A 48 8.27 18.21 4.94
N ARG A 49 6.99 18.47 4.68
CA ARG A 49 6.51 19.60 3.90
C ARG A 49 5.85 20.61 4.85
N LYS A 50 6.29 21.87 4.79
CA LYS A 50 5.65 22.97 5.54
C LYS A 50 4.30 23.30 4.92
N ILE A 51 3.24 23.29 5.73
CA ILE A 51 1.89 23.71 5.31
C ILE A 51 1.60 25.14 5.77
N ASN A 52 1.99 25.46 7.00
CA ASN A 52 1.95 26.79 7.58
C ASN A 52 2.99 26.88 8.73
N PRO A 53 3.19 28.03 9.38
CA PRO A 53 4.22 28.18 10.42
C PRO A 53 4.11 27.22 11.61
N GLY A 54 2.94 26.65 11.88
CA GLY A 54 2.68 25.76 13.01
C GLY A 54 2.39 24.31 12.63
N SER A 55 2.43 23.95 11.34
CA SER A 55 2.14 22.59 10.92
C SER A 55 2.97 22.10 9.73
N LEU A 56 3.44 20.86 9.87
CA LEU A 56 4.15 20.11 8.85
C LEU A 56 3.31 18.90 8.42
N GLU A 57 3.57 18.40 7.21
CA GLU A 57 3.04 17.14 6.71
C GLU A 57 4.17 16.21 6.27
N THR A 58 3.95 14.91 6.44
CA THR A 58 4.79 13.86 5.84
C THR A 58 3.95 12.61 5.63
N ILE A 59 4.57 11.53 5.15
CA ILE A 59 3.96 10.22 5.00
C ILE A 59 4.56 9.26 6.02
N SER A 60 3.71 8.45 6.65
CA SER A 60 4.14 7.34 7.49
C SER A 60 4.95 6.32 6.68
N PRO A 61 6.13 5.89 7.15
CA PRO A 61 6.86 4.81 6.49
C PRO A 61 6.09 3.49 6.56
N GLY A 62 6.43 2.57 5.67
CA GLY A 62 6.08 1.17 5.87
C GLY A 62 6.99 0.58 6.96
N HIS A 63 6.45 -0.23 7.84
CA HIS A 63 7.11 -0.75 9.02
C HIS A 63 6.95 -2.27 9.12
N ASP A 64 7.94 -2.98 9.64
CA ASP A 64 8.05 -4.43 9.53
C ASP A 64 7.23 -5.21 10.57
N CYS A 65 6.86 -4.58 11.70
CA CYS A 65 6.06 -5.21 12.74
C CYS A 65 5.13 -4.24 13.49
N CYS A 66 4.17 -4.77 14.24
CA CYS A 66 3.30 -3.96 15.08
C CYS A 66 4.03 -3.59 16.38
N GLU A 67 4.36 -2.31 16.53
CA GLU A 67 4.99 -1.80 17.74
C GLU A 67 4.72 -0.32 17.97
N THR A 68 5.00 0.15 19.18
CA THR A 68 5.05 1.58 19.50
C THR A 68 6.49 2.05 19.39
N VAL A 69 6.74 2.98 18.47
CA VAL A 69 8.05 3.52 18.17
C VAL A 69 8.23 4.89 18.79
N LYS A 70 9.49 5.29 18.98
CA LYS A 70 9.85 6.66 19.34
C LYS A 70 10.01 7.50 18.08
N VAL A 71 9.37 8.66 18.01
CA VAL A 71 9.48 9.62 16.92
C VAL A 71 10.16 10.89 17.43
N ALA A 72 11.30 11.24 16.82
CA ALA A 72 11.99 12.50 17.08
C ALA A 72 11.75 13.47 15.91
N LEU A 73 11.38 14.71 16.24
CA LEU A 73 11.38 15.83 15.30
C LEU A 73 12.75 16.48 15.32
N CYS A 74 13.43 16.44 14.18
CA CYS A 74 14.77 16.98 14.00
C CYS A 74 14.71 18.26 13.15
N ALA A 75 15.36 19.32 13.61
CA ALA A 75 15.53 20.57 12.88
C ALA A 75 16.95 20.64 12.30
N SER A 76 17.06 20.96 11.02
CA SER A 76 18.34 21.16 10.32
C SER A 76 18.36 22.55 9.70
N ARG A 77 19.47 23.27 9.91
CA ARG A 77 19.75 24.58 9.33
C ARG A 77 21.16 24.59 8.79
N GLU A 78 21.37 25.22 7.64
CA GLU A 78 22.70 25.29 7.02
C GLU A 78 23.74 25.87 7.99
N GLY A 79 24.92 25.25 8.06
CA GLY A 79 26.01 25.65 8.95
C GLY A 79 25.83 25.32 10.44
N HIS A 80 24.73 24.66 10.82
CA HIS A 80 24.42 24.29 12.20
C HIS A 80 24.23 22.77 12.36
N PRO A 81 24.50 22.21 13.55
CA PRO A 81 24.19 20.80 13.82
C PRO A 81 22.69 20.54 13.77
N VAL A 82 22.30 19.31 13.42
CA VAL A 82 20.91 18.87 13.52
C VAL A 82 20.53 18.74 15.00
N LEU A 83 19.38 19.30 15.37
CA LEU A 83 18.89 19.30 16.75
C LEU A 83 17.58 18.53 16.84
N ILE A 84 17.42 17.72 17.89
CA ILE A 84 16.13 17.13 18.25
C ILE A 84 15.36 18.18 19.04
N VAL A 85 14.23 18.64 18.49
CA VAL A 85 13.42 19.71 19.09
C VAL A 85 12.20 19.16 19.86
N ALA A 86 11.71 17.99 19.47
CA ALA A 86 10.61 17.33 20.16
C ALA A 86 10.65 15.81 19.95
N GLU A 87 10.02 15.09 20.87
CA GLU A 87 9.86 13.64 20.80
C GLU A 87 8.43 13.26 21.16
N GLU A 88 7.92 12.19 20.54
CA GLU A 88 6.61 11.62 20.84
C GLU A 88 6.57 10.13 20.44
N SER A 89 5.58 9.39 20.93
CA SER A 89 5.31 8.00 20.58
C SER A 89 4.37 7.89 19.37
N PHE A 90 4.55 6.85 18.57
CA PHE A 90 3.70 6.57 17.40
C PHE A 90 3.51 5.06 17.27
N GLN A 91 2.33 4.62 16.85
CA GLN A 91 2.01 3.19 16.79
C GLN A 91 1.89 2.67 15.36
N PHE A 92 2.58 1.58 15.05
CA PHE A 92 2.35 0.81 13.84
C PHE A 92 1.39 -0.35 14.13
N VAL A 93 0.37 -0.50 13.30
CA VAL A 93 -0.73 -1.46 13.53
C VAL A 93 -1.05 -2.28 12.29
N GLN A 94 -1.65 -3.45 12.51
CA GLN A 94 -2.39 -4.18 11.48
C GLN A 94 -3.83 -3.66 11.49
N ASP A 95 -4.26 -3.09 10.36
CA ASP A 95 -5.62 -2.63 10.15
C ASP A 95 -6.44 -3.65 9.36
N GLU A 96 -7.71 -3.37 9.14
CA GLU A 96 -8.60 -4.29 8.43
C GLU A 96 -8.18 -4.51 6.97
N ALA A 97 -7.51 -3.54 6.34
CA ALA A 97 -7.01 -3.68 4.98
C ALA A 97 -5.83 -4.65 4.92
N TYR A 98 -4.94 -4.62 5.91
CA TYR A 98 -3.86 -5.58 6.06
C TYR A 98 -4.39 -7.00 6.28
N ASP A 99 -5.33 -7.16 7.21
CA ASP A 99 -5.98 -8.45 7.48
C ASP A 99 -6.70 -9.00 6.24
N ALA A 100 -7.41 -8.13 5.51
CA ALA A 100 -8.07 -8.49 4.26
C ALA A 100 -7.06 -8.93 3.19
N ALA A 101 -5.94 -8.21 3.03
CA ALA A 101 -4.90 -8.59 2.09
C ALA A 101 -4.27 -9.95 2.45
N GLN A 102 -3.96 -10.20 3.72
CA GLN A 102 -3.47 -11.50 4.18
C GLN A 102 -4.47 -12.61 3.87
N PHE A 103 -5.74 -12.41 4.25
CA PHE A 103 -6.79 -13.38 3.97
C PHE A 103 -6.92 -13.67 2.47
N LEU A 104 -6.96 -12.63 1.64
CA LEU A 104 -7.06 -12.78 0.19
C LEU A 104 -5.84 -13.48 -0.42
N ALA A 105 -4.63 -13.21 0.10
CA ALA A 105 -3.43 -13.92 -0.32
C ALA A 105 -3.51 -15.43 -0.01
N THR A 106 -4.09 -15.81 1.13
CA THR A 106 -4.33 -17.24 1.46
C THR A 106 -5.46 -17.87 0.62
N CYS A 107 -6.33 -17.07 0.02
CA CYS A 107 -7.40 -17.55 -0.85
C CYS A 107 -6.93 -17.92 -2.25
N ALA A 108 -5.71 -17.58 -2.66
CA ALA A 108 -5.17 -17.96 -3.97
C ALA A 108 -5.21 -19.49 -4.15
N GLY A 109 -6.00 -19.97 -5.12
CA GLY A 109 -6.25 -21.41 -5.34
C GLY A 109 -7.30 -22.05 -4.43
N ASN A 110 -7.85 -21.34 -3.43
CA ASN A 110 -8.89 -21.86 -2.56
C ASN A 110 -10.28 -21.65 -3.18
N GLN A 111 -10.78 -22.68 -3.85
CA GLN A 111 -12.05 -22.59 -4.58
C GLN A 111 -13.26 -22.35 -3.68
N GLN A 112 -13.27 -22.87 -2.45
CA GLN A 112 -14.38 -22.66 -1.52
C GLN A 112 -14.47 -21.19 -1.11
N ALA A 113 -13.32 -20.58 -0.75
CA ALA A 113 -13.26 -19.17 -0.38
C ALA A 113 -13.60 -18.26 -1.57
N LEU A 114 -13.01 -18.50 -2.74
CA LEU A 114 -13.22 -17.67 -3.93
C LEU A 114 -14.65 -17.79 -4.47
N ASN A 115 -15.28 -18.97 -4.39
CA ASN A 115 -16.70 -19.11 -4.71
C ASN A 115 -17.59 -18.28 -3.76
N PHE A 116 -17.23 -18.15 -2.48
CA PHE A 116 -18.01 -17.36 -1.54
C PHE A 116 -17.98 -15.87 -1.86
N THR A 117 -16.88 -15.37 -2.44
CA THR A 117 -16.76 -13.94 -2.79
C THR A 117 -17.80 -13.48 -3.82
N ARG A 118 -18.40 -14.40 -4.57
CA ARG A 118 -19.49 -14.13 -5.51
C ARG A 118 -20.72 -13.51 -4.82
N PHE A 119 -20.91 -13.75 -3.53
CA PHE A 119 -22.02 -13.18 -2.76
C PHE A 119 -21.81 -11.70 -2.41
N LEU A 120 -20.57 -11.19 -2.49
CA LEU A 120 -20.25 -9.79 -2.19
C LEU A 120 -20.83 -8.82 -3.22
N ASP A 121 -21.20 -9.31 -4.41
CA ASP A 121 -21.90 -8.53 -5.43
C ASP A 121 -23.20 -7.89 -4.91
N ARG A 122 -23.86 -8.51 -3.93
CA ARG A 122 -25.14 -8.04 -3.37
C ARG A 122 -24.98 -6.95 -2.32
N SER A 123 -23.76 -6.77 -1.80
CA SER A 123 -23.46 -5.84 -0.71
C SER A 123 -22.38 -4.83 -1.12
N ARG A 124 -22.38 -4.44 -2.40
CA ARG A 124 -21.35 -3.57 -2.94
C ARG A 124 -21.40 -2.20 -2.28
N PRO A 125 -20.26 -1.70 -1.76
CA PRO A 125 -20.23 -0.35 -1.21
C PRO A 125 -20.29 0.70 -2.34
N PRO A 126 -20.61 1.96 -2.02
CA PRO A 126 -20.49 3.10 -2.94
C PRO A 126 -19.14 3.14 -3.67
N ALA A 127 -19.11 3.68 -4.89
CA ALA A 127 -17.90 3.69 -5.72
C ALA A 127 -16.67 4.34 -5.04
N ALA A 128 -16.87 5.42 -4.28
CA ALA A 128 -15.80 6.07 -3.53
C ALA A 128 -15.18 5.16 -2.46
N ASP A 129 -15.99 4.33 -1.82
CA ASP A 129 -15.52 3.39 -0.80
C ASP A 129 -14.76 2.22 -1.45
N VAL A 130 -15.12 1.83 -2.68
CA VAL A 130 -14.38 0.84 -3.47
C VAL A 130 -12.98 1.36 -3.82
N ASP A 131 -12.88 2.61 -4.30
CA ASP A 131 -11.59 3.20 -4.67
C ASP A 131 -10.65 3.33 -3.46
N PHE A 132 -11.18 3.72 -2.30
CA PHE A 132 -10.44 3.79 -1.04
C PHE A 132 -9.98 2.40 -0.56
N LEU A 133 -10.89 1.42 -0.57
CA LEU A 133 -10.59 0.04 -0.20
C LEU A 133 -9.53 -0.58 -1.11
N ASP A 134 -9.68 -0.41 -2.42
CA ASP A 134 -8.75 -0.91 -3.43
C ASP A 134 -7.33 -0.35 -3.22
N GLU A 135 -7.21 0.94 -2.89
CA GLU A 135 -5.94 1.57 -2.54
C GLU A 135 -5.30 0.93 -1.31
N LYS A 136 -6.04 0.83 -0.19
CA LYS A 136 -5.50 0.28 1.05
C LYS A 136 -5.15 -1.20 0.95
N VAL A 137 -5.99 -1.99 0.29
CA VAL A 137 -5.74 -3.43 0.08
C VAL A 137 -4.55 -3.65 -0.86
N ALA A 138 -4.42 -2.86 -1.95
CA ALA A 138 -3.26 -2.97 -2.84
C ALA A 138 -1.95 -2.57 -2.14
N LEU A 139 -1.97 -1.52 -1.33
CA LEU A 139 -0.85 -1.13 -0.46
C LEU A 139 -0.45 -2.25 0.50
N ALA A 140 -1.44 -2.84 1.18
CA ALA A 140 -1.21 -3.96 2.07
C ALA A 140 -0.61 -5.17 1.35
N PHE A 141 -1.14 -5.55 0.18
CA PHE A 141 -0.60 -6.63 -0.65
C PHE A 141 0.87 -6.42 -1.05
N ARG A 142 1.25 -5.19 -1.41
CA ARG A 142 2.64 -4.83 -1.71
C ARG A 142 3.56 -4.97 -0.50
N HIS A 143 3.03 -4.80 0.70
CA HIS A 143 3.78 -4.93 1.95
C HIS A 143 3.90 -6.38 2.42
N LEU A 144 2.98 -7.27 2.02
CA LEU A 144 3.03 -8.67 2.44
C LEU A 144 4.33 -9.36 1.98
N LYS A 145 4.95 -10.10 2.91
CA LYS A 145 6.00 -11.07 2.61
C LYS A 145 5.37 -12.36 2.08
N LEU A 146 5.00 -12.35 0.80
CA LEU A 146 4.42 -13.52 0.14
C LEU A 146 5.46 -14.66 0.03
N PRO A 147 5.07 -15.93 0.24
CA PRO A 147 5.96 -17.08 0.01
C PRO A 147 6.50 -17.11 -1.43
N ALA A 148 7.69 -17.69 -1.63
CA ALA A 148 8.33 -17.75 -2.95
C ALA A 148 7.49 -18.54 -3.98
N GLU A 149 6.73 -19.51 -3.51
CA GLU A 149 5.80 -20.33 -4.27
C GLU A 149 4.42 -19.68 -4.47
N TRP A 150 4.18 -18.50 -3.90
CA TRP A 150 2.89 -17.83 -4.02
C TRP A 150 2.60 -17.47 -5.48
N ASN A 151 1.37 -17.76 -5.89
CA ASN A 151 0.93 -17.60 -7.27
C ASN A 151 -0.55 -17.24 -7.29
N VAL A 152 -0.96 -16.34 -8.19
CA VAL A 152 -2.36 -15.89 -8.34
C VAL A 152 -3.32 -17.05 -8.63
N LEU A 153 -2.82 -18.11 -9.28
CA LEU A 153 -3.56 -19.34 -9.59
C LEU A 153 -3.61 -20.34 -8.42
N GLY A 154 -2.90 -20.06 -7.32
CA GLY A 154 -2.66 -20.96 -6.20
C GLY A 154 -1.33 -21.72 -6.31
N ALA A 155 -0.83 -22.20 -5.17
CA ALA A 155 0.41 -22.97 -5.09
C ALA A 155 0.26 -24.43 -5.57
N ASP A 156 -0.97 -24.92 -5.69
CA ASP A 156 -1.26 -26.28 -6.15
C ASP A 156 -1.13 -26.38 -7.67
N GLN A 157 -0.08 -27.08 -8.12
CA GLN A 157 0.22 -27.29 -9.52
C GLN A 157 -0.85 -28.12 -10.25
N SER A 158 -1.69 -28.89 -9.53
CA SER A 158 -2.80 -29.64 -10.13
C SER A 158 -3.89 -28.72 -10.69
N LEU A 159 -3.95 -27.46 -10.24
CA LEU A 159 -4.89 -26.47 -10.74
C LEU A 159 -4.43 -25.85 -12.08
N THR A 160 -3.23 -26.15 -12.58
CA THR A 160 -2.71 -25.52 -13.81
C THR A 160 -3.42 -25.95 -15.11
N GLU A 161 -4.31 -26.95 -15.03
CA GLU A 161 -5.18 -27.32 -16.14
C GLU A 161 -6.29 -26.26 -16.34
N ASN A 162 -6.78 -26.11 -17.59
CA ASN A 162 -7.88 -25.20 -18.00
C ASN A 162 -9.25 -25.61 -17.38
N ILE A 163 -9.26 -26.08 -16.14
CA ILE A 163 -10.44 -26.46 -15.38
C ILE A 163 -11.17 -25.18 -14.96
N PRO A 164 -12.46 -25.04 -15.29
CA PRO A 164 -13.25 -23.89 -14.90
C PRO A 164 -13.26 -23.69 -13.38
N ARG A 165 -12.87 -22.51 -12.91
CA ARG A 165 -12.76 -22.18 -11.48
C ARG A 165 -12.68 -20.68 -11.22
N GLU A 166 -13.00 -20.29 -9.99
CA GLU A 166 -12.82 -18.89 -9.58
C GLU A 166 -11.34 -18.64 -9.27
N THR A 167 -10.86 -17.44 -9.59
CA THR A 167 -9.47 -17.04 -9.28
C THR A 167 -9.49 -15.72 -8.51
N LEU A 168 -8.38 -15.39 -7.84
CA LEU A 168 -8.25 -14.10 -7.18
C LEU A 168 -8.38 -12.92 -8.16
N MET A 169 -8.06 -13.15 -9.44
CA MET A 169 -8.28 -12.19 -10.52
C MET A 169 -9.79 -11.95 -10.79
N HIS A 170 -10.62 -13.01 -10.81
CA HIS A 170 -12.07 -12.86 -10.93
C HIS A 170 -12.64 -12.06 -9.75
N PHE A 171 -12.16 -12.34 -8.54
CA PHE A 171 -12.55 -11.59 -7.34
C PHE A 171 -12.25 -10.09 -7.49
N ALA A 172 -11.01 -9.73 -7.83
CA ALA A 172 -10.61 -8.33 -7.97
C ALA A 172 -11.44 -7.60 -9.03
N VAL A 173 -11.62 -8.23 -10.20
CA VAL A 173 -12.41 -7.66 -11.30
C VAL A 173 -13.88 -7.52 -10.93
N ARG A 174 -14.49 -8.53 -10.30
CA ARG A 174 -15.90 -8.52 -9.90
C ARG A 174 -16.24 -7.31 -9.04
N LEU A 175 -15.37 -7.03 -8.07
CA LEU A 175 -15.53 -5.91 -7.15
C LEU A 175 -15.10 -4.56 -7.74
N GLY A 176 -14.44 -4.55 -8.90
CA GLY A 176 -13.95 -3.32 -9.53
C GLY A 176 -12.63 -2.81 -8.94
N LEU A 177 -11.84 -3.68 -8.30
CA LEU A 177 -10.59 -3.35 -7.60
C LEU A 177 -9.45 -3.18 -8.61
N LEU A 178 -9.29 -1.97 -9.12
CA LEU A 178 -8.43 -1.65 -10.25
C LEU A 178 -6.94 -1.77 -9.91
N ARG A 179 -6.51 -1.26 -8.75
CA ARG A 179 -5.12 -1.33 -8.25
C ARG A 179 -4.75 -2.73 -7.85
N LEU A 180 -5.64 -3.45 -7.15
CA LEU A 180 -5.41 -4.85 -6.82
C LEU A 180 -5.30 -5.69 -8.09
N THR A 181 -6.15 -5.47 -9.09
CA THR A 181 -6.06 -6.16 -10.39
C THR A 181 -4.71 -5.92 -11.04
N TRP A 182 -4.24 -4.66 -11.09
CA TRP A 182 -2.91 -4.36 -11.61
C TRP A 182 -1.79 -5.05 -10.83
N PHE A 183 -1.84 -5.01 -9.49
CA PHE A 183 -0.86 -5.71 -8.65
C PHE A 183 -0.82 -7.20 -9.00
N LEU A 184 -1.98 -7.87 -9.05
CA LEU A 184 -2.08 -9.29 -9.38
C LEU A 184 -1.54 -9.62 -10.77
N LEU A 185 -1.69 -8.73 -11.76
CA LEU A 185 -1.12 -8.93 -13.10
C LEU A 185 0.42 -9.01 -13.08
N GLN A 186 1.07 -8.32 -12.16
CA GLN A 186 2.54 -8.34 -12.00
C GLN A 186 3.04 -9.57 -11.24
N GLN A 187 2.14 -10.34 -10.62
CA GLN A 187 2.51 -11.49 -9.81
C GLN A 187 2.59 -12.79 -10.64
N PRO A 188 3.30 -13.83 -10.14
CA PRO A 188 3.32 -15.15 -10.77
C PRO A 188 1.90 -15.69 -11.02
N GLY A 189 1.66 -16.14 -12.26
CA GLY A 189 0.35 -16.64 -12.70
C GLY A 189 -0.74 -15.58 -12.92
N GLY A 190 -0.46 -14.30 -12.68
CA GLY A 190 -1.40 -13.20 -12.89
C GLY A 190 -1.94 -13.13 -14.32
N ARG A 191 -1.04 -13.13 -15.31
CA ARG A 191 -1.41 -13.18 -16.74
C ARG A 191 -2.09 -14.48 -17.12
N GLY A 192 -1.65 -15.61 -16.57
CA GLY A 192 -2.29 -16.91 -16.78
C GLY A 192 -3.73 -16.96 -16.28
N ALA A 193 -4.05 -16.22 -15.23
CA ALA A 193 -5.41 -16.14 -14.69
C ALA A 193 -6.42 -15.50 -15.66
N LEU A 194 -5.97 -14.76 -16.68
CA LEU A 194 -6.84 -14.09 -17.65
C LEU A 194 -7.52 -15.06 -18.62
N SER A 195 -6.95 -16.25 -18.85
CA SER A 195 -7.53 -17.28 -19.71
C SER A 195 -8.37 -18.31 -18.95
N ILE A 196 -8.35 -18.27 -17.61
CA ILE A 196 -9.15 -19.19 -16.78
C ILE A 196 -10.59 -18.75 -16.83
N HIS A 197 -11.47 -19.68 -17.19
CA HIS A 197 -12.91 -19.48 -17.14
C HIS A 197 -13.39 -19.82 -15.73
N ASN A 198 -14.33 -19.08 -15.17
CA ASN A 198 -15.00 -19.48 -13.94
C ASN A 198 -16.13 -20.49 -14.22
N ASN A 199 -16.84 -20.91 -13.16
CA ASN A 199 -17.96 -21.84 -13.26
C ASN A 199 -19.18 -21.29 -14.05
N GLU A 200 -19.20 -19.99 -14.35
CA GLU A 200 -20.21 -19.35 -15.21
C GLU A 200 -19.72 -19.20 -16.66
N GLY A 201 -18.50 -19.64 -16.96
CA GLY A 201 -17.88 -19.49 -18.29
C GLY A 201 -17.31 -18.10 -18.55
N ALA A 202 -17.26 -17.21 -17.56
CA ALA A 202 -16.64 -15.89 -17.70
C ALA A 202 -15.14 -15.96 -17.43
N THR A 203 -14.35 -15.19 -18.18
CA THR A 203 -12.95 -14.90 -17.83
C THR A 203 -12.89 -13.56 -17.06
N PRO A 204 -11.76 -13.21 -16.42
CA PRO A 204 -11.63 -11.88 -15.83
C PRO A 204 -11.82 -10.76 -16.86
N VAL A 205 -11.39 -10.97 -18.11
CA VAL A 205 -11.56 -9.99 -19.19
C VAL A 205 -13.03 -9.83 -19.57
N SER A 206 -13.76 -10.93 -19.78
CA SER A 206 -15.19 -10.86 -20.14
C SER A 206 -16.02 -10.29 -19.00
N LEU A 207 -15.68 -10.63 -17.74
CA LEU A 207 -16.36 -10.12 -16.56
C LEU A 207 -16.21 -8.59 -16.43
N ALA A 208 -15.02 -8.04 -16.73
CA ALA A 208 -14.81 -6.59 -16.72
C ALA A 208 -15.71 -5.89 -17.76
N LEU A 209 -15.84 -6.48 -18.96
CA LEU A 209 -16.68 -5.96 -20.04
C LEU A 209 -18.17 -6.03 -19.68
N GLU A 210 -18.65 -7.18 -19.21
CA GLU A 210 -20.04 -7.41 -18.77
C GLU A 210 -20.48 -6.43 -17.68
N ARG A 211 -19.57 -6.07 -16.79
CA ARG A 211 -19.81 -5.11 -15.69
C ARG A 211 -19.62 -3.64 -16.11
N GLY A 212 -19.17 -3.39 -17.34
CA GLY A 212 -18.92 -2.03 -17.85
C GLY A 212 -17.68 -1.36 -17.24
N TYR A 213 -16.75 -2.10 -16.63
CA TYR A 213 -15.53 -1.54 -16.05
C TYR A 213 -14.49 -1.28 -17.14
N GLN A 214 -14.66 -0.19 -17.89
CA GLN A 214 -13.82 0.15 -19.04
C GLN A 214 -12.32 0.23 -18.69
N LYS A 215 -11.97 0.86 -17.55
CA LYS A 215 -10.57 0.96 -17.08
C LYS A 215 -9.96 -0.41 -16.78
N LEU A 216 -10.72 -1.31 -16.14
CA LEU A 216 -10.27 -2.68 -15.87
C LEU A 216 -10.12 -3.47 -17.16
N HIS A 217 -11.11 -3.39 -18.06
CA HIS A 217 -11.03 -4.08 -19.35
C HIS A 217 -9.78 -3.65 -20.12
N GLN A 218 -9.54 -2.34 -20.22
CA GLN A 218 -8.32 -1.81 -20.85
C GLN A 218 -7.06 -2.38 -20.19
N LEU A 219 -6.94 -2.27 -18.87
CA LEU A 219 -5.81 -2.79 -18.09
C LEU A 219 -5.52 -4.29 -18.35
N LEU A 220 -6.57 -5.10 -18.40
CA LEU A 220 -6.47 -6.54 -18.59
C LEU A 220 -6.07 -6.93 -20.02
N THR A 221 -6.36 -6.08 -21.01
CA THR A 221 -6.03 -6.30 -22.43
C THR A 221 -4.67 -5.77 -22.86
N GLU A 222 -4.03 -4.94 -22.03
CA GLU A 222 -2.69 -4.40 -22.31
C GLU A 222 -1.61 -5.47 -22.05
N GLU A 223 -0.72 -5.72 -23.03
CA GLU A 223 0.39 -6.68 -22.91
C GLU A 223 1.40 -6.27 -21.82
N GLU A 224 1.67 -4.98 -21.70
CA GLU A 224 2.53 -4.38 -20.68
C GLU A 224 1.78 -3.30 -19.89
N ALA A 225 0.93 -3.73 -18.96
CA ALA A 225 0.19 -2.83 -18.08
C ALA A 225 1.15 -2.12 -17.12
N ARG A 226 1.50 -0.87 -17.43
CA ARG A 226 2.28 0.01 -16.52
C ARG A 226 1.40 0.50 -15.38
N GLU A 227 2.02 0.78 -14.24
CA GLU A 227 1.31 1.46 -13.15
C GLU A 227 0.87 2.86 -13.63
N PRO A 228 -0.43 3.20 -13.57
CA PRO A 228 -0.89 4.55 -13.85
C PRO A 228 -0.19 5.58 -12.95
N ASP A 229 0.24 6.70 -13.54
CA ASP A 229 0.91 7.78 -12.80
C ASP A 229 0.07 8.32 -11.63
N SER A 230 -1.26 8.25 -11.72
CA SER A 230 -2.17 8.63 -10.65
C SER A 230 -2.07 7.76 -9.39
N TRP A 231 -1.52 6.55 -9.51
CA TRP A 231 -1.22 5.67 -8.37
C TRP A 231 0.24 5.79 -7.94
N SER A 232 1.07 6.49 -8.71
CA SER A 232 2.51 6.67 -8.44
C SER A 232 2.82 7.58 -7.25
N THR A 233 1.83 7.94 -6.41
CA THR A 233 2.06 8.21 -4.99
C THR A 233 2.83 7.05 -4.32
N LEU A 234 2.68 5.83 -4.86
CA LEU A 234 3.45 4.64 -4.58
C LEU A 234 4.86 4.65 -5.23
N SER A 235 5.57 5.76 -5.04
CA SER A 235 7.03 5.93 -5.01
C SER A 235 7.94 4.86 -5.66
N HIS A 236 8.89 5.35 -6.45
CA HIS A 236 10.09 4.60 -6.77
C HIS A 236 10.91 4.37 -5.49
N THR A 237 11.21 3.10 -5.19
CA THR A 237 12.09 2.72 -4.07
C THR A 237 13.46 2.31 -4.62
N VAL A 238 14.51 2.98 -4.17
CA VAL A 238 15.91 2.63 -4.45
C VAL A 238 16.48 1.91 -3.25
N HIS A 239 17.14 0.78 -3.46
CA HIS A 239 17.79 0.00 -2.41
C HIS A 239 19.31 0.10 -2.54
N SER A 240 20.00 0.18 -1.40
CA SER A 240 21.46 0.18 -1.31
C SER A 240 21.90 -0.45 0.01
N GLY A 241 22.24 -1.75 -0.01
CA GLY A 241 22.53 -2.51 1.21
C GLY A 241 21.30 -2.54 2.12
N ASP A 242 21.50 -2.22 3.39
CA ASP A 242 20.46 -2.21 4.43
C ASP A 242 19.62 -0.91 4.43
N TYR A 243 19.79 -0.08 3.39
CA TYR A 243 19.07 1.18 3.23
C TYR A 243 18.13 1.14 2.04
N SER A 244 16.94 1.72 2.22
CA SER A 244 16.02 2.00 1.11
C SER A 244 15.54 3.45 1.15
N VAL A 245 15.43 4.08 -0.02
CA VAL A 245 14.91 5.45 -0.18
C VAL A 245 13.68 5.42 -1.07
N LYS A 246 12.59 5.99 -0.57
CA LYS A 246 11.27 6.08 -1.19
C LYS A 246 10.89 7.55 -1.41
N HIS A 247 10.52 7.96 -2.63
CA HIS A 247 10.00 9.31 -2.91
C HIS A 247 8.49 9.30 -3.10
N HIS A 248 7.75 9.94 -2.19
CA HIS A 248 6.30 10.06 -2.29
C HIS A 248 5.91 11.30 -3.10
N ARG A 249 5.67 11.11 -4.40
CA ARG A 249 5.41 12.18 -5.39
C ARG A 249 4.25 13.10 -5.03
N GLY A 250 3.18 12.60 -4.41
CA GLY A 250 1.99 13.40 -4.11
C GLY A 250 2.22 14.47 -3.03
N LEU A 251 3.14 14.23 -2.11
CA LEU A 251 3.53 15.20 -1.06
C LEU A 251 4.92 15.81 -1.31
N ASP A 252 5.65 15.29 -2.29
CA ASP A 252 7.06 15.61 -2.54
C ASP A 252 7.94 15.46 -1.30
N VAL A 253 7.81 14.30 -0.65
CA VAL A 253 8.61 13.93 0.53
C VAL A 253 9.42 12.67 0.29
N TYR A 254 10.56 12.58 0.99
CA TYR A 254 11.49 11.47 0.90
C TYR A 254 11.48 10.69 2.21
N LEU A 255 11.51 9.37 2.10
CA LEU A 255 11.59 8.44 3.21
C LEU A 255 12.84 7.60 3.04
N LEU A 256 13.68 7.59 4.06
CA LEU A 256 14.82 6.68 4.20
C LEU A 256 14.45 5.64 5.25
N THR A 257 14.63 4.36 4.94
CA THR A 257 14.57 3.25 5.90
C THR A 257 15.95 2.65 6.03
N ALA A 258 16.38 2.40 7.26
CA ALA A 258 17.57 1.66 7.62
C ALA A 258 17.15 0.41 8.41
N GLU A 259 17.48 -0.76 7.87
CA GLU A 259 17.29 -2.05 8.53
C GLU A 259 18.55 -2.37 9.36
N ALA A 260 18.36 -2.96 10.53
CA ALA A 260 19.45 -3.32 11.46
C ALA A 260 20.04 -4.71 11.20
#